data_AF-A0A139XJP8-F1
#
_entry.id   AF-A0A139XJP8-F1
#
_cell.length_a   1.000
_cell.length_b   1.000
_cell.length_c   1.000
_cell.angle_alpha   90.00
_cell.angle_beta   90.00
_cell.angle_gamma   90.00
#
_symmetry.space_group_name_H-M   'P 1'
#
loop_
_entity.id
_entity.type
_entity.pdbx_description
1 polymer ?
#
loop_
_entity_poly.entity_id
_entity_poly.type
_entity_poly.pdbx_seq_one_letter_code
_entity_poly.pdbx_strand_id
1 'polypeptide(L)'
;YVEVCHALQKTYSLEPAGSRGAWGLDDFHFLPFLFGAAQLVENHFIHPAEVVDMGVVKEFAPSNLYFSSIEYTMEVKKGAPFSECAPMLYDISGVSTWRKIHAGLLKMYEGEVLNKFPIAQHLLFGKYFPFSRKAADV
;
A
#
# COMPACT_ATOMS: atom_id res chain seq x y z
N TYR A 1 8.40 -11.80 -3.68
CA TYR A 1 8.96 -10.43 -3.54
C TYR A 1 8.62 -9.85 -2.18
N VAL A 2 7.34 -9.59 -1.87
CA VAL A 2 6.91 -8.95 -0.60
C VAL A 2 7.47 -9.68 0.64
N GLU A 3 7.34 -11.01 0.71
CA GLU A 3 7.91 -11.81 1.82
C GLU A 3 9.42 -11.62 2.01
N VAL A 4 10.17 -11.50 0.90
CA VAL A 4 11.62 -11.26 0.96
C VAL A 4 11.88 -9.84 1.47
N CYS A 5 11.12 -8.83 1.01
CA CYS A 5 11.23 -7.48 1.55
C CYS A 5 10.93 -7.42 3.05
N HIS A 6 9.88 -8.11 3.51
CA HIS A 6 9.55 -8.24 4.93
C HIS A 6 10.68 -8.90 5.73
N ALA A 7 11.28 -9.97 5.20
CA ALA A 7 12.44 -10.60 5.81
C ALA A 7 13.62 -9.61 5.91
N LEU A 8 13.95 -8.89 4.84
CA LEU A 8 15.02 -7.89 4.86
C LEU A 8 14.77 -6.76 5.87
N GLN A 9 13.55 -6.23 5.93
CA GLN A 9 13.16 -5.19 6.89
C GLN A 9 13.37 -5.65 8.33
N LYS A 10 12.91 -6.86 8.67
CA LYS A 10 13.07 -7.44 10.02
C LYS A 10 14.52 -7.79 10.32
N THR A 11 15.21 -8.47 9.41
CA THR A 11 16.59 -8.97 9.61
C THR A 11 17.59 -7.83 9.74
N TYR A 12 17.44 -6.76 8.97
CA TYR A 12 18.41 -5.66 8.92
C TYR A 12 17.90 -4.37 9.59
N SER A 13 16.72 -4.41 10.23
CA SER A 13 16.11 -3.23 10.87
C SER A 13 16.09 -2.02 9.94
N LEU A 14 15.69 -2.23 8.69
CA LEU A 14 15.71 -1.19 7.67
C LEU A 14 14.82 -0.03 8.09
N GLU A 15 15.30 1.19 7.90
CA GLU A 15 14.49 2.38 8.06
C GLU A 15 13.68 2.65 6.77
N PRO A 16 12.43 3.10 6.87
CA PRO A 16 11.62 3.37 5.70
C PRO A 16 12.11 4.61 4.95
N ALA A 17 12.33 4.45 3.64
CA ALA A 17 12.83 5.51 2.77
C ALA A 17 11.70 6.50 2.43
N GLY A 18 11.81 7.73 2.94
CA GLY A 18 10.80 8.76 2.68
C GLY A 18 9.46 8.51 3.38
N SER A 19 9.47 7.80 4.52
CA SER A 19 8.26 7.62 5.32
C SER A 19 7.64 8.97 5.70
N ARG A 20 6.31 9.00 5.67
CA ARG A 20 5.50 10.15 6.09
C ARG A 20 4.84 9.90 7.43
N GLY A 21 5.26 8.84 8.15
CA GLY A 21 4.66 8.40 9.39
C GLY A 21 3.14 8.22 9.24
N ALA A 22 2.38 8.87 10.13
CA ALA A 22 0.92 8.85 10.13
C ALA A 22 0.26 9.35 8.82
N TRP A 23 0.99 10.07 7.96
CA TRP A 23 0.46 10.61 6.70
C TRP A 23 0.78 9.74 5.47
N GLY A 24 1.48 8.63 5.66
CA GLY A 24 1.76 7.63 4.63
C GLY A 24 0.70 6.53 4.62
N LEU A 25 0.58 5.82 3.50
CA LEU A 25 -0.27 4.62 3.42
C LEU A 25 0.32 3.49 4.28
N ASP A 26 1.63 3.26 4.13
CA ASP A 26 2.44 2.32 4.89
C ASP A 26 3.91 2.79 4.82
N ASP A 27 4.74 2.29 5.72
CA ASP A 27 6.14 2.71 5.84
C ASP A 27 7.01 2.23 4.66
N PHE A 28 6.73 1.06 4.06
CA PHE A 28 7.59 0.47 3.03
C PHE A 28 6.86 0.16 1.71
N HIS A 29 5.56 -0.06 1.75
CA HIS A 29 4.85 -0.70 0.64
C HIS A 29 3.60 0.07 0.22
N PHE A 30 3.46 0.34 -1.08
CA PHE A 30 2.22 0.89 -1.63
C PHE A 30 1.49 -0.12 -2.52
N LEU A 31 2.22 -0.73 -3.46
CA LEU A 31 1.67 -1.61 -4.49
C LEU A 31 0.88 -2.82 -3.97
N PRO A 32 1.27 -3.49 -2.86
CA PRO A 32 0.48 -4.58 -2.30
C PRO A 32 -0.94 -4.15 -1.92
N PHE A 33 -1.13 -2.94 -1.37
CA PHE A 33 -2.45 -2.39 -1.08
C PHE A 33 -3.20 -2.06 -2.37
N LEU A 34 -2.55 -1.44 -3.36
CA LEU A 34 -3.19 -1.16 -4.64
C LEU A 34 -3.69 -2.44 -5.32
N PHE A 35 -2.83 -3.45 -5.47
CA PHE A 35 -3.19 -4.71 -6.12
C PHE A 35 -4.13 -5.55 -5.27
N GLY A 36 -3.98 -5.56 -3.95
CA GLY A 36 -4.88 -6.25 -3.04
C GLY A 36 -6.30 -5.69 -3.04
N ALA A 37 -6.45 -4.36 -3.13
CA ALA A 37 -7.74 -3.72 -3.33
C ALA A 37 -8.33 -4.11 -4.70
N ALA A 38 -7.51 -4.22 -5.75
CA ALA A 38 -7.94 -4.68 -7.07
C ALA A 38 -8.51 -6.11 -7.04
N GLN A 39 -7.90 -7.02 -6.26
CA GLN A 39 -8.40 -8.39 -6.04
C GLN A 39 -9.81 -8.42 -5.43
N LEU A 40 -10.23 -7.35 -4.74
CA LEU A 40 -11.50 -7.26 -4.01
C LEU A 40 -12.57 -6.41 -4.72
N VAL A 41 -12.28 -5.82 -5.89
CA VAL A 41 -13.20 -4.90 -6.58
C VAL A 41 -14.56 -5.54 -6.92
N GLU A 42 -14.56 -6.82 -7.31
CA GLU A 42 -15.76 -7.60 -7.61
C GLU A 42 -16.19 -8.49 -6.42
N ASN A 43 -15.56 -8.33 -5.26
CA ASN A 43 -15.92 -9.08 -4.05
C ASN A 43 -17.08 -8.37 -3.34
N HIS A 44 -18.18 -9.11 -3.13
CA HIS A 44 -19.38 -8.62 -2.45
C HIS A 44 -19.52 -9.12 -1.00
N PHE A 45 -18.63 -10.01 -0.56
CA PHE A 45 -18.71 -10.66 0.76
C PHE A 45 -17.88 -9.94 1.81
N ILE A 46 -16.78 -9.32 1.41
CA ILE A 46 -15.86 -8.64 2.30
C ILE A 46 -16.05 -7.14 2.12
N HIS A 47 -16.51 -6.47 3.16
CA HIS A 47 -16.62 -5.03 3.20
C HIS A 47 -15.30 -4.38 3.65
N PRO A 48 -14.93 -3.21 3.10
CA PRO A 48 -13.72 -2.52 3.52
C PRO A 48 -13.61 -2.23 5.02
N ALA A 49 -14.73 -2.03 5.70
CA ALA A 49 -14.75 -1.81 7.15
C ALA A 49 -14.24 -3.02 7.95
N GLU A 50 -14.27 -4.23 7.38
CA GLU A 50 -13.84 -5.46 8.06
C GLU A 50 -12.32 -5.59 8.17
N VAL A 51 -11.55 -4.72 7.51
CA VAL A 51 -10.07 -4.72 7.62
C VAL A 51 -9.55 -4.40 9.02
N VAL A 52 -10.41 -3.88 9.91
CA VAL A 52 -10.08 -3.62 11.32
C VAL A 52 -10.22 -4.87 12.19
N ASP A 53 -10.91 -5.90 11.70
CA ASP A 53 -11.06 -7.18 12.40
C ASP A 53 -9.87 -8.10 12.09
N MET A 54 -9.02 -8.32 13.09
CA MET A 54 -7.84 -9.16 12.95
C MET A 54 -8.17 -10.64 12.68
N GLY A 55 -9.38 -11.11 12.98
CA GLY A 55 -9.85 -12.44 12.59
C GLY A 55 -10.02 -12.53 11.08
N VAL A 56 -10.74 -11.57 10.49
CA VAL A 56 -10.92 -11.45 9.03
C VAL A 56 -9.57 -11.25 8.34
N VAL A 57 -8.71 -10.38 8.87
CA VAL A 57 -7.37 -10.14 8.31
C VAL A 57 -6.57 -11.44 8.20
N LYS A 58 -6.51 -12.24 9.27
CA LYS A 58 -5.77 -13.51 9.27
C LYS A 58 -6.38 -14.55 8.34
N GLU A 59 -7.69 -14.57 8.20
CA GLU A 59 -8.38 -15.48 7.28
C GLU A 59 -8.02 -15.20 5.81
N PHE A 60 -7.97 -13.92 5.43
CA PHE A 60 -7.75 -13.53 4.03
C PHE A 60 -6.28 -13.25 3.67
N ALA A 61 -5.41 -13.02 4.64
CA ALA A 61 -3.98 -12.74 4.41
C ALA A 61 -3.27 -13.76 3.48
N PRO A 62 -3.52 -15.08 3.55
CA PRO A 62 -2.88 -16.04 2.65
C PRO A 62 -3.26 -15.90 1.17
N SER A 63 -4.40 -15.26 0.86
CA SER A 63 -4.96 -15.20 -0.49
C SER A 63 -5.10 -13.78 -1.05
N ASN A 64 -4.94 -12.74 -0.23
CA ASN A 64 -5.12 -11.35 -0.62
C ASN A 64 -3.97 -10.46 -0.13
N LEU A 65 -3.39 -9.68 -1.05
CA LEU A 65 -2.23 -8.83 -0.78
C LEU A 65 -2.53 -7.67 0.18
N TYR A 66 -3.75 -7.15 0.19
CA TYR A 66 -4.17 -6.06 1.08
C TYR A 66 -4.16 -6.56 2.53
N PHE A 67 -4.84 -7.68 2.77
CA PHE A 67 -4.92 -8.31 4.09
C PHE A 67 -3.57 -8.84 4.57
N SER A 68 -2.76 -9.44 3.69
CA SER A 68 -1.38 -9.85 4.01
C SER A 68 -0.53 -8.67 4.46
N SER A 69 -0.69 -7.51 3.82
CA SER A 69 0.08 -6.31 4.15
C SER A 69 -0.41 -5.69 5.47
N ILE A 70 -1.72 -5.67 5.74
CA ILE A 70 -2.25 -5.25 7.05
C ILE A 70 -1.76 -6.16 8.18
N GLU A 71 -1.79 -7.47 7.98
CA GLU A 71 -1.29 -8.44 8.96
C GLU A 71 0.16 -8.11 9.33
N TYR A 72 0.99 -7.88 8.32
CA TYR A 72 2.38 -7.52 8.52
C TYR A 72 2.56 -6.17 9.25
N THR A 73 1.83 -5.12 8.84
CA THR A 73 1.87 -3.80 9.50
C THR A 73 1.52 -3.93 10.99
N MET A 74 0.49 -4.71 11.32
CA MET A 74 0.06 -4.97 12.70
C MET A 74 1.04 -5.85 13.48
N GLU A 75 1.73 -6.77 12.81
CA GLU A 75 2.78 -7.60 13.42
C GLU A 75 4.03 -6.76 13.76
N VAL A 76 4.39 -5.79 12.92
CA VAL A 76 5.55 -4.91 13.18
C VAL A 76 5.24 -3.88 14.25
N LYS A 77 4.03 -3.30 14.23
CA LYS A 77 3.59 -2.24 15.17
C LYS A 77 2.81 -2.81 16.35
N LYS A 78 3.38 -3.81 17.04
CA LYS A 78 2.69 -4.51 18.14
C LYS A 78 2.31 -3.56 19.28
N GLY A 79 1.11 -3.74 19.81
CA GLY A 79 0.66 -3.11 21.05
C GLY A 79 -0.12 -1.81 20.88
N ALA A 80 -0.25 -1.28 19.66
CA ALA A 80 -1.12 -0.14 19.37
C ALA A 80 -2.33 -0.57 18.50
N PRO A 81 -3.51 0.06 18.68
CA PRO A 81 -4.68 -0.17 17.84
C PRO A 81 -4.39 0.15 16.36
N PHE A 82 -5.11 -0.51 15.44
CA PHE A 82 -4.93 -0.29 13.99
C PHE A 82 -5.09 1.18 13.58
N SER A 83 -6.01 1.91 14.21
CA SER A 83 -6.22 3.35 13.98
C SER A 83 -5.01 4.23 14.34
N GLU A 84 -4.18 3.78 15.27
CA GLU A 84 -2.96 4.51 15.69
C GLU A 84 -1.73 4.05 14.90
N CYS A 85 -1.64 2.75 14.61
CA CYS A 85 -0.56 2.15 13.84
C CYS A 85 -0.57 2.56 12.36
N ALA A 86 -1.78 2.68 11.79
CA ALA A 86 -2.00 2.91 10.37
C ALA A 86 -3.25 3.79 10.13
N PRO A 87 -3.23 5.06 10.58
CA PRO A 87 -4.40 5.95 10.51
C PRO A 87 -4.92 6.15 9.08
N MET A 88 -4.03 6.25 8.08
CA MET A 88 -4.45 6.36 6.67
C MET A 88 -5.22 5.13 6.19
N LEU A 89 -4.77 3.92 6.53
CA LEU A 89 -5.46 2.67 6.17
C LEU A 89 -6.78 2.54 6.95
N TYR A 90 -6.81 3.00 8.20
CA TYR A 90 -8.03 3.08 8.99
C TYR A 90 -9.06 4.02 8.36
N ASP A 91 -8.67 5.23 7.93
CA ASP A 91 -9.57 6.16 7.25
C ASP A 91 -10.08 5.60 5.92
N ILE A 92 -9.21 4.93 5.14
CA ILE A 92 -9.58 4.26 3.89
C ILE A 92 -10.61 3.14 4.13
N SER A 93 -10.56 2.45 5.28
CA SER A 93 -11.54 1.41 5.63
C SER A 93 -12.98 1.93 5.72
N GLY A 94 -13.17 3.23 5.98
CA GLY A 94 -14.47 3.89 5.98
C GLY A 94 -15.08 4.10 4.59
N VAL A 95 -14.33 3.84 3.51
CA VAL A 95 -14.82 3.97 2.15
C VAL A 95 -15.73 2.78 1.80
N SER A 96 -16.97 3.09 1.39
CA SER A 96 -18.05 2.12 1.10
C SER A 96 -17.74 0.90 0.22
N THR A 97 -16.75 0.94 -0.67
CA THR A 97 -16.53 -0.14 -1.66
C THR A 97 -15.06 -0.27 -2.06
N TRP A 98 -14.59 -1.50 -2.30
CA TRP A 98 -13.25 -1.78 -2.82
C TRP A 98 -12.96 -1.12 -4.17
N ARG A 99 -13.97 -1.00 -5.05
CA ARG A 99 -13.82 -0.27 -6.33
C ARG A 99 -13.39 1.18 -6.13
N LYS A 100 -14.02 1.89 -5.18
CA LYS A 100 -13.64 3.27 -4.83
C LYS A 100 -12.27 3.33 -4.17
N ILE A 101 -11.95 2.38 -3.29
CA ILE A 101 -10.64 2.29 -2.65
C ILE A 101 -9.54 2.10 -3.70
N HIS A 102 -9.68 1.11 -4.59
CA HIS A 102 -8.73 0.86 -5.67
C HIS A 102 -8.52 2.10 -6.55
N ALA A 103 -9.61 2.77 -6.96
CA ALA A 103 -9.52 4.00 -7.74
C ALA A 103 -8.84 5.15 -6.98
N GLY A 104 -9.10 5.28 -5.67
CA GLY A 104 -8.44 6.25 -4.80
C GLY A 104 -6.95 5.97 -4.62
N LEU A 105 -6.59 4.71 -4.37
CA LEU A 105 -5.20 4.25 -4.26
C LEU A 105 -4.43 4.48 -5.55
N LEU A 106 -5.06 4.31 -6.71
CA LEU A 106 -4.41 4.59 -8.00
C LEU A 106 -4.05 6.08 -8.13
N LYS A 107 -4.97 6.97 -7.79
CA LYS A 107 -4.72 8.43 -7.77
C LYS A 107 -3.66 8.82 -6.74
N MET A 108 -3.71 8.20 -5.56
CA MET A 108 -2.73 8.43 -4.50
C MET A 108 -1.34 7.93 -4.92
N TYR A 109 -1.23 6.79 -5.60
CA TYR A 109 0.04 6.28 -6.13
C TYR A 109 0.66 7.26 -7.14
N GLU A 110 -0.16 7.76 -8.07
CA GLU A 110 0.28 8.75 -9.03
C GLU A 110 0.78 10.03 -8.34
N GLY A 111 0.00 10.60 -7.44
CA GLY A 111 0.33 11.86 -6.77
C GLY A 111 1.48 11.76 -5.76
N GLU A 112 1.52 10.67 -4.99
CA GLU A 112 2.37 10.57 -3.81
C GLU A 112 3.57 9.63 -3.98
N VAL A 113 3.64 8.89 -5.09
CA VAL A 113 4.83 8.09 -5.46
C VAL A 113 5.42 8.61 -6.78
N LEU A 114 4.66 8.54 -7.87
CA LEU A 114 5.20 8.84 -9.21
C LEU A 114 5.50 10.33 -9.42
N ASN A 115 4.63 11.22 -8.93
CA ASN A 115 4.79 12.67 -9.04
C ASN A 115 5.52 13.29 -7.83
N LYS A 116 6.15 12.46 -6.98
CA LYS A 116 6.86 12.91 -5.79
C LYS A 116 8.36 12.86 -6.04
N PHE A 117 8.99 14.01 -6.28
CA PHE A 117 10.42 14.07 -6.63
C PHE A 117 11.35 13.31 -5.67
N PRO A 118 11.25 13.46 -4.33
CA PRO A 118 12.09 12.70 -3.40
C PRO A 118 12.05 11.18 -3.57
N ILE A 119 10.95 10.64 -4.11
CA ILE A 119 10.76 9.20 -4.37
C ILE A 119 11.18 8.88 -5.81
N ALA A 120 10.63 9.60 -6.78
CA ALA A 120 10.82 9.35 -8.21
C ALA A 120 12.24 9.66 -8.72
N GLN A 121 13.03 10.47 -8.01
CA GLN A 121 14.40 10.83 -8.41
C GLN A 121 15.35 9.62 -8.56
N HIS A 122 15.01 8.49 -7.92
CA HIS A 122 15.79 7.25 -8.00
C HIS A 122 15.36 6.33 -9.14
N LEU A 123 14.33 6.71 -9.93
CA LEU A 123 13.90 5.94 -11.08
C LEU A 123 14.91 6.09 -12.23
N LEU A 124 15.49 4.97 -12.64
CA LEU A 124 16.50 4.93 -13.69
C LEU A 124 15.86 4.79 -15.06
N PHE A 125 16.39 5.54 -16.04
CA PHE A 125 15.98 5.46 -17.44
C PHE A 125 17.10 4.85 -18.28
N GLY A 126 16.72 3.96 -19.18
CA GLY A 126 17.66 3.22 -20.03
C GLY A 126 17.02 2.76 -21.33
N LYS A 127 17.65 1.81 -22.03
CA LYS A 127 17.19 1.34 -23.34
C LYS A 127 15.75 0.81 -23.34
N TYR A 128 15.37 0.05 -22.32
CA TYR A 128 14.03 -0.56 -22.22
C TYR A 128 13.00 0.31 -21.49
N PHE A 129 13.47 1.36 -20.80
CA PHE A 129 12.62 2.32 -20.11
C PHE A 129 13.15 3.73 -20.39
N PRO A 130 12.95 4.24 -21.61
CA PRO A 130 13.54 5.51 -22.03
C PRO A 130 12.84 6.70 -21.37
N PHE A 131 13.60 7.75 -21.05
CA PHE A 131 13.02 9.04 -20.69
C PHE A 131 12.58 9.78 -21.95
N SER A 132 11.45 9.35 -22.52
CA SER A 132 10.85 10.01 -23.68
C SER A 132 10.04 11.21 -23.20
N ARG A 133 10.31 12.41 -23.74
CA ARG A 133 9.34 13.49 -23.68
C ARG A 133 8.12 13.05 -24.48
N LYS A 134 6.91 13.21 -23.94
CA LYS A 134 5.72 13.24 -24.81
C LYS A 134 6.01 14.29 -25.89
N ALA A 135 5.80 13.96 -27.16
CA ALA A 135 5.76 14.98 -28.19
C ALA A 135 4.76 16.04 -27.71
N ALA A 136 5.16 17.31 -27.74
CA ALA A 136 4.20 18.37 -27.46
C ALA A 136 3.03 18.17 -28.42
N ASP A 137 1.81 18.10 -27.90
CA ASP A 137 0.61 18.18 -28.72
C ASP A 137 0.67 19.57 -29.39
N VAL A 138 1.12 19.61 -30.65
CA VAL A 138 1.13 20.80 -31.52
C VAL A 138 -0.26 20.94 -32.14
#